data_AF-A0A4Q1F9U5-F1
#
_entry.id   AF-A0A4Q1F9U5-F1
#
_cell.length_a   1.000
_cell.length_b   1.000
_cell.length_c   1.000
_cell.angle_alpha   90.00
_cell.angle_beta   90.00
_cell.angle_gamma   90.00
#
_symmetry.space_group_name_H-M   'P 1'
#
loop_
_entity.id
_entity.type
_entity.pdbx_description
1 polymer ?
#
loop_
_entity_poly.entity_id
_entity_poly.type
_entity_poly.pdbx_seq_one_letter_code
_entity_poly.pdbx_strand_id
1 'polypeptide(L)'
;MEMDKFNGVTDSEFIEYFKIDLHSRMEIINYTYPHELLDEDGGFGEHVQRCVGLLKDYIIICHREAKAARRRQQKEALENDGASGKEMEYRKMEMAQETPEEKINRLEMEKNQEMEDSAAKYRELSGEINSLIDGHRGKVKIIYVDL
;
A
#
# COMPACT_ATOMS: atom_id res chain seq x y z
N MET A 1 -10.35 -14.26 -17.46
CA MET A 1 -10.55 -14.08 -16.01
C MET A 1 -9.56 -13.01 -15.60
N GLU A 2 -10.03 -11.83 -15.21
CA GLU A 2 -9.16 -10.78 -14.68
C GLU A 2 -8.42 -11.35 -13.46
N MET A 3 -7.09 -11.23 -13.46
CA MET A 3 -6.31 -11.72 -12.35
C MET A 3 -6.57 -10.82 -11.14
N ASP A 4 -6.95 -11.46 -10.03
CA ASP A 4 -7.11 -10.80 -8.75
C ASP A 4 -5.75 -10.28 -8.24
N LYS A 5 -5.45 -9.02 -8.57
CA LYS A 5 -4.17 -8.36 -8.29
C LYS A 5 -4.03 -8.01 -6.80
N PHE A 6 -5.13 -7.96 -6.05
CA PHE A 6 -5.18 -7.48 -4.66
C PHE A 6 -5.87 -8.45 -3.69
N ASN A 7 -5.89 -9.75 -4.00
CA ASN A 7 -6.38 -10.81 -3.11
C ASN A 7 -7.86 -10.65 -2.70
N GLY A 8 -8.68 -10.17 -3.63
CA GLY A 8 -10.12 -10.06 -3.51
C GLY A 8 -10.56 -8.72 -2.93
N VAL A 9 -9.60 -7.88 -2.52
CA VAL A 9 -9.88 -6.57 -1.95
C VAL A 9 -10.40 -5.65 -3.05
N THR A 10 -11.61 -5.16 -2.81
CA THR A 10 -12.36 -4.26 -3.69
C THR A 10 -11.99 -2.81 -3.44
N ASP A 11 -12.32 -1.95 -4.41
CA ASP A 11 -12.14 -0.50 -4.29
C ASP A 11 -12.86 0.05 -3.07
N SER A 12 -14.08 -0.43 -2.80
CA SER A 12 -14.84 -0.04 -1.61
C SER A 12 -14.11 -0.38 -0.32
N GLU A 13 -13.42 -1.52 -0.24
CA GLU A 13 -12.68 -1.92 0.97
C GLU A 13 -11.44 -1.04 1.18
N PHE A 14 -10.74 -0.66 0.11
CA PHE A 14 -9.66 0.33 0.20
C PHE A 14 -10.15 1.69 0.68
N ILE A 15 -11.31 2.12 0.18
CA ILE A 15 -11.92 3.38 0.61
C ILE A 15 -12.37 3.32 2.07
N GLU A 16 -13.01 2.23 2.51
CA GLU A 16 -13.40 2.06 3.91
C GLU A 16 -12.18 2.05 4.84
N TYR A 17 -11.10 1.38 4.44
CA TYR A 17 -9.83 1.44 5.17
C TYR A 17 -9.35 2.88 5.36
N PHE A 18 -9.32 3.67 4.27
CA PHE A 18 -8.90 5.08 4.33
C PHE A 18 -9.82 5.94 5.21
N LYS A 19 -11.13 5.72 5.15
CA LYS A 19 -12.11 6.47 5.96
C LYS A 19 -11.89 6.31 7.46
N ILE A 20 -11.55 5.09 7.90
CA ILE A 20 -11.29 4.80 9.32
C ILE A 20 -10.17 5.68 9.85
N ASP A 21 -9.04 5.73 9.13
CA ASP A 21 -7.90 6.56 9.53
C ASP A 21 -8.19 8.06 9.40
N LEU A 22 -8.83 8.48 8.30
CA LEU A 22 -9.18 9.88 8.06
C LEU A 22 -10.05 10.43 9.20
N HIS A 23 -11.08 9.68 9.59
CA HIS A 23 -12.05 10.09 10.62
C HIS A 23 -11.60 9.79 12.06
N SER A 24 -10.44 9.17 12.26
CA SER A 24 -9.89 8.92 13.60
C SER A 24 -9.61 10.20 14.39
N ARG A 25 -9.47 11.34 13.71
CA ARG A 25 -9.24 12.67 14.31
C ARG A 25 -10.30 13.66 13.86
N MET A 26 -11.05 14.20 14.84
CA MET A 26 -12.05 15.26 14.64
C MET A 26 -11.56 16.63 15.08
N GLU A 27 -10.45 16.70 15.83
CA GLU A 27 -9.77 17.93 16.21
C GLU A 27 -8.28 17.83 15.88
N ILE A 28 -7.70 18.92 15.38
CA ILE A 28 -6.27 19.04 15.04
C ILE A 28 -5.73 20.31 15.67
N ILE A 29 -4.59 20.20 16.35
CA ILE A 29 -3.93 21.32 17.04
C ILE A 29 -2.64 21.65 16.30
N ASN A 30 -2.56 22.88 15.80
CA ASN A 30 -1.38 23.46 15.19
C ASN A 30 -0.71 24.37 16.23
N TYR A 31 0.57 24.14 16.45
CA TYR A 31 1.39 25.02 17.27
C TYR A 31 2.08 26.04 16.38
N THR A 32 2.12 27.29 16.80
CA THR A 32 2.75 28.37 16.05
C THR A 32 3.80 29.04 16.93
N TYR A 33 5.05 29.03 16.46
CA TYR A 33 6.14 29.70 17.15
C TYR A 33 6.20 31.19 16.77
N PRO A 34 6.74 32.08 17.63
CA PRO A 34 6.75 33.55 17.41
C PRO A 34 7.38 34.07 16.12
N HIS A 35 8.09 33.20 15.37
CA HIS A 35 8.77 33.53 14.12
C HIS A 35 8.38 32.61 12.96
N GLU A 36 7.39 31.73 13.15
CA GLU A 36 6.86 30.89 12.09
C GLU A 36 5.67 31.57 11.40
N LEU A 37 5.59 31.37 10.09
CA LEU A 37 4.40 31.74 9.33
C LEU A 37 3.30 30.72 9.64
N LEU A 38 2.08 31.21 9.84
CA LEU A 38 0.91 30.35 9.98
C LEU A 38 0.71 29.53 8.70
N ASP A 39 0.87 28.21 8.81
CA ASP A 39 0.37 27.28 7.81
C ASP A 39 -1.09 26.95 8.18
N GLU A 40 -2.03 27.59 7.47
CA GLU A 40 -3.48 27.43 7.69
C GLU A 40 -3.97 25.98 7.52
N ASP A 41 -3.13 25.09 6.95
CA ASP A 41 -3.46 23.68 6.76
C ASP A 41 -2.45 22.71 7.36
N GLY A 42 -1.38 23.17 8.02
CA GLY A 42 -0.22 22.34 8.38
C GLY A 42 -0.59 20.98 9.00
N GLY A 43 -1.21 20.97 10.19
CA GLY A 43 -1.59 19.73 10.86
C GLY A 43 -2.69 18.93 10.17
N PHE A 44 -3.57 19.57 9.37
CA PHE A 44 -4.55 18.84 8.57
C PHE A 44 -3.88 18.14 7.38
N GLY A 45 -3.00 18.84 6.69
CA GLY A 45 -2.18 18.30 5.60
C GLY A 45 -1.33 17.14 6.07
N GLU A 46 -0.67 17.24 7.23
CA GLU A 46 0.10 16.14 7.82
C GLU A 46 -0.77 14.91 8.12
N HIS A 47 -1.97 15.12 8.67
CA HIS A 47 -2.92 14.04 8.93
C HIS A 47 -3.33 13.34 7.63
N VAL A 48 -3.71 14.11 6.61
CA VAL A 48 -4.07 13.58 5.29
C VAL A 48 -2.91 12.82 4.66
N GLN A 49 -1.68 13.37 4.67
CA GLN A 49 -0.51 12.70 4.13
C GLN A 49 -0.23 11.37 4.83
N ARG A 50 -0.40 11.31 6.16
CA ARG A 50 -0.27 10.08 6.93
C ARG A 50 -1.32 9.04 6.50
N CYS A 51 -2.59 9.43 6.40
CA CYS A 51 -3.67 8.53 5.95
C CYS A 51 -3.42 8.00 4.53
N VAL A 52 -2.94 8.86 3.62
CA VAL A 52 -2.56 8.46 2.25
C VAL A 52 -1.39 7.48 2.27
N GLY A 53 -0.40 7.69 3.12
CA GLY A 53 0.72 6.77 3.31
C GLY A 53 0.26 5.39 3.78
N LEU A 54 -0.60 5.34 4.81
CA LEU A 54 -1.17 4.10 5.35
C LEU A 54 -1.96 3.33 4.29
N LEU A 55 -2.77 4.03 3.48
CA LEU A 55 -3.50 3.39 2.39
C LEU A 55 -2.55 2.79 1.34
N LYS A 56 -1.49 3.50 0.95
CA LYS A 56 -0.51 2.99 -0.02
C LYS A 56 0.23 1.76 0.50
N ASP A 57 0.59 1.76 1.78
CA ASP A 57 1.20 0.60 2.44
C ASP A 57 0.24 -0.59 2.47
N TYR A 58 -1.04 -0.34 2.79
CA TYR A 58 -2.08 -1.37 2.77
C TYR A 58 -2.27 -1.98 1.38
N ILE A 59 -2.29 -1.17 0.31
CA ILE A 59 -2.35 -1.66 -1.07
C ILE A 59 -1.14 -2.57 -1.39
N ILE A 60 0.08 -2.21 -0.94
CA ILE A 60 1.28 -3.04 -1.12
C ILE A 60 1.11 -4.39 -0.41
N ILE A 61 0.58 -4.39 0.81
CA ILE A 61 0.32 -5.62 1.58
C ILE A 61 -0.65 -6.52 0.81
N CYS A 62 -1.79 -5.99 0.35
CA CYS A 62 -2.77 -6.76 -0.44
C CYS A 62 -2.15 -7.34 -1.73
N HIS A 63 -1.30 -6.58 -2.41
CA HIS A 63 -0.57 -7.07 -3.59
C HIS A 63 0.38 -8.22 -3.27
N ARG A 64 1.13 -8.11 -2.16
CA ARG A 64 2.05 -9.16 -1.69
C ARG A 64 1.30 -10.42 -1.29
N GLU A 65 0.16 -10.28 -0.62
CA GLU A 65 -0.70 -11.41 -0.25
C GLU A 65 -1.26 -12.11 -1.49
N ALA A 66 -1.72 -11.36 -2.50
CA ALA A 66 -2.18 -11.92 -3.77
C ALA A 66 -1.06 -12.70 -4.49
N LYS A 67 0.17 -12.18 -4.48
CA LYS A 67 1.35 -12.85 -5.06
C LYS A 67 1.68 -14.14 -4.27
N ALA A 68 1.59 -14.10 -2.95
CA ALA A 68 1.83 -15.25 -2.08
C ALA A 68 0.76 -16.34 -2.27
N ALA A 69 -0.52 -15.97 -2.33
CA ALA A 69 -1.64 -16.88 -2.58
C ALA A 69 -1.49 -17.61 -3.93
N ARG A 70 -1.14 -16.87 -4.99
CA ARG A 70 -0.85 -17.44 -6.32
C ARG A 70 0.29 -18.46 -6.29
N ARG A 71 1.38 -18.15 -5.58
CA ARG A 71 2.52 -19.09 -5.42
C ARG A 71 2.11 -20.37 -4.69
N ARG A 72 1.22 -20.28 -3.68
CA ARG A 72 0.69 -21.45 -2.98
C ARG A 72 -0.17 -22.31 -3.91
N GLN A 73 -1.10 -21.69 -4.64
CA GLN A 73 -1.95 -22.40 -5.60
C GLN A 73 -1.15 -23.11 -6.70
N GLN A 74 -0.11 -22.47 -7.26
CA GLN A 74 0.76 -23.10 -8.26
C GLN A 74 1.52 -24.29 -7.69
N LYS A 75 2.01 -24.18 -6.46
CA LYS A 75 2.71 -25.28 -5.77
C LYS A 75 1.77 -26.46 -5.52
N GLU A 76 0.56 -26.19 -5.03
CA GLU A 76 -0.47 -27.22 -4.80
C GLU A 76 -0.89 -27.90 -6.11
N ALA A 77 -1.01 -27.16 -7.21
CA ALA A 77 -1.31 -27.73 -8.53
C ALA A 77 -0.18 -28.67 -9.03
N LEU A 78 1.09 -28.25 -8.88
CA LEU A 78 2.26 -29.08 -9.24
C LEU A 78 2.38 -30.35 -8.39
N GLU A 79 2.00 -30.29 -7.12
CA GLU A 79 1.99 -31.44 -6.20
C GLU A 79 0.83 -32.40 -6.51
N ASN A 80 -0.33 -31.89 -6.93
CA ASN A 80 -1.49 -32.71 -7.31
C ASN A 80 -1.36 -33.35 -8.70
N ASP A 81 -0.62 -32.74 -9.64
CA ASP A 81 -0.38 -33.26 -11.00
C ASP A 81 0.66 -34.40 -11.05
N GLY A 82 1.18 -34.86 -9.90
CA GLY A 82 1.97 -36.09 -9.82
C GLY A 82 3.39 -35.98 -10.41
N ALA A 83 3.97 -34.79 -10.49
CA ALA A 83 5.37 -34.61 -10.87
C ALA A 83 6.27 -35.28 -9.83
N SER A 84 6.89 -36.41 -10.21
CA SER A 84 7.86 -37.16 -9.41
C SER A 84 8.86 -36.21 -8.75
N GLY A 85 8.98 -36.26 -7.42
CA GLY A 85 9.83 -35.35 -6.63
C GLY A 85 11.30 -35.29 -7.07
N LYS A 86 11.77 -36.26 -7.89
CA LYS A 86 13.11 -36.28 -8.46
C LYS A 86 13.32 -35.25 -9.58
N GLU A 87 12.33 -34.97 -10.44
CA GLU A 87 12.47 -33.98 -11.53
C GLU A 87 12.54 -32.53 -11.01
N MET A 88 11.87 -32.24 -9.89
CA MET A 88 11.98 -30.93 -9.22
C MET A 88 13.35 -30.71 -8.56
N GLU A 89 14.02 -31.77 -8.13
CA GLU A 89 15.32 -31.71 -7.48
C GLU A 89 16.44 -31.44 -8.50
N TYR A 90 16.38 -32.07 -9.68
CA TYR A 90 17.30 -31.79 -10.79
C TYR A 90 17.14 -30.37 -11.35
N ARG A 91 15.90 -29.87 -11.49
CA ARG A 91 15.67 -28.46 -11.92
C ARG A 91 16.16 -27.42 -10.91
N LYS A 92 16.14 -27.73 -9.61
CA LYS A 92 16.71 -26.84 -8.57
C LYS A 92 18.23 -26.82 -8.58
N MET A 93 18.88 -27.90 -8.99
CA MET A 93 20.34 -27.99 -9.14
C MET A 93 20.87 -27.24 -10.37
N GLU A 94 20.07 -27.09 -11.44
CA GLU A 94 20.45 -26.37 -12.68
C GLU A 94 20.21 -24.85 -12.63
N MET A 95 19.54 -24.32 -11.60
CA MET A 95 19.39 -22.87 -11.45
C MET A 95 20.74 -22.27 -11.06
N ALA A 96 21.34 -21.50 -11.96
CA ALA A 96 22.48 -20.64 -11.67
C ALA A 96 22.25 -19.93 -10.32
N GLN A 97 23.14 -20.15 -9.36
CA GLN A 97 23.09 -19.41 -8.10
C GLN A 97 23.30 -17.94 -8.43
N GLU A 98 22.25 -17.14 -8.27
CA GLU A 98 22.37 -15.68 -8.39
C GLU A 98 23.48 -15.18 -7.48
N THR A 99 24.26 -14.25 -8.00
CA THR A 99 25.21 -13.51 -7.18
C THR A 99 24.45 -12.65 -6.16
N PRO A 100 25.09 -12.27 -5.03
CA PRO A 100 24.48 -11.35 -4.07
C PRO A 100 24.01 -10.04 -4.71
N GLU A 101 24.73 -9.53 -5.71
CA GLU A 101 24.41 -8.29 -6.43
C GLU A 101 23.17 -8.45 -7.31
N GLU A 102 23.07 -9.56 -8.06
CA GLU A 102 21.87 -9.89 -8.84
C GLU A 102 20.63 -10.05 -7.94
N LYS A 103 20.81 -10.66 -6.77
CA LYS A 103 19.74 -10.80 -5.77
C LYS A 103 19.28 -9.44 -5.25
N ILE A 104 20.20 -8.53 -4.95
CA ILE A 104 19.88 -7.17 -4.49
C ILE A 104 19.11 -6.42 -5.58
N ASN A 105 19.65 -6.39 -6.81
CA ASN A 105 19.02 -5.70 -7.94
C ASN A 105 17.61 -6.22 -8.21
N ARG A 106 17.39 -7.55 -8.14
CA ARG A 106 16.05 -8.12 -8.30
C ARG A 106 15.09 -7.65 -7.20
N LEU A 107 15.52 -7.67 -5.94
CA LEU A 107 14.68 -7.24 -4.81
C LEU A 107 14.33 -5.74 -4.89
N GLU A 108 15.26 -4.90 -5.35
CA GLU A 108 15.00 -3.48 -5.60
C GLU A 108 14.00 -3.28 -6.74
N MET A 109 14.16 -3.99 -7.86
CA MET A 109 13.18 -3.94 -8.95
C MET A 109 11.79 -4.40 -8.50
N GLU A 110 11.69 -5.48 -7.73
CA GLU A 110 10.41 -5.95 -7.17
C GLU A 110 9.79 -4.89 -6.26
N LYS A 111 10.57 -4.25 -5.38
CA LYS A 111 10.10 -3.18 -4.51
C LYS A 111 9.61 -1.96 -5.29
N ASN A 112 10.33 -1.56 -6.33
CA ASN A 112 9.93 -0.44 -7.19
C ASN A 112 8.62 -0.76 -7.93
N GLN A 113 8.48 -1.98 -8.44
CA GLN A 113 7.24 -2.42 -9.08
C GLN A 113 6.05 -2.39 -8.11
N GLU A 114 6.24 -2.84 -6.86
CA GLU A 114 5.21 -2.80 -5.82
C GLU A 114 4.78 -1.36 -5.51
N MET A 115 5.73 -0.43 -5.44
CA MET A 115 5.44 1.00 -5.24
C MET A 115 4.68 1.60 -6.43
N GLU A 116 5.05 1.25 -7.66
CA GLU A 116 4.35 1.70 -8.86
C GLU A 116 2.92 1.17 -8.93
N ASP A 117 2.72 -0.11 -8.60
CA ASP A 117 1.40 -0.74 -8.55
C ASP A 117 0.51 -0.09 -7.48
N SER A 118 1.07 0.19 -6.31
CA SER A 118 0.37 0.92 -5.25
C SER A 118 0.01 2.35 -5.66
N ALA A 119 0.95 3.06 -6.30
CA ALA A 119 0.71 4.40 -6.82
C ALA A 119 -0.32 4.42 -7.96
N ALA A 120 -0.34 3.41 -8.82
CA ALA A 120 -1.37 3.25 -9.85
C ALA A 120 -2.74 3.03 -9.21
N LYS A 121 -2.85 2.11 -8.25
CA LYS A 121 -4.12 1.84 -7.57
C LYS A 121 -4.63 3.06 -6.80
N TYR A 122 -3.76 3.76 -6.08
CA TYR A 122 -4.11 5.01 -5.42
C TYR A 122 -4.64 6.06 -6.41
N ARG A 123 -4.05 6.19 -7.61
CA ARG A 123 -4.53 7.13 -8.63
C ARG A 123 -5.94 6.78 -9.10
N GLU A 124 -6.25 5.50 -9.27
CA GLU A 124 -7.62 5.05 -9.60
C GLU A 124 -8.63 5.50 -8.53
N LEU A 125 -8.27 5.37 -7.25
CA LEU A 125 -9.12 5.72 -6.11
C LEU A 125 -9.14 7.22 -5.78
N SER A 126 -8.22 8.00 -6.35
CA SER A 126 -7.93 9.37 -5.91
C SER A 126 -9.13 10.32 -5.97
N GLY A 127 -10.05 10.12 -6.92
CA GLY A 127 -11.27 10.93 -7.02
C GLY A 127 -12.14 10.82 -5.78
N GLU A 128 -12.40 9.60 -5.31
CA GLU A 128 -13.21 9.35 -4.12
C GLU A 128 -12.46 9.74 -2.84
N ILE A 129 -11.17 9.42 -2.77
CA ILE A 129 -10.29 9.80 -1.65
C ILE A 129 -10.29 11.33 -1.46
N ASN A 130 -10.11 12.10 -2.54
CA ASN A 130 -10.12 13.55 -2.48
C ASN A 130 -11.48 14.08 -2.04
N SER A 131 -12.58 13.51 -2.55
CA SER A 131 -13.92 13.88 -2.09
C SER A 131 -14.14 13.62 -0.59
N LEU A 132 -13.54 12.56 -0.04
CA LEU A 132 -13.59 12.27 1.40
C LEU A 132 -12.75 13.25 2.21
N ILE A 133 -11.54 13.59 1.73
CA ILE A 133 -10.67 14.58 2.36
C ILE A 133 -11.38 15.93 2.43
N ASP A 134 -11.95 16.40 1.32
CA ASP A 134 -12.69 17.67 1.27
C ASP A 134 -13.90 17.66 2.21
N GLY A 135 -14.65 16.55 2.20
CA GLY A 135 -15.81 16.36 3.08
C GLY A 135 -15.44 16.30 4.57
N HIS A 136 -14.28 15.76 4.91
CA HIS A 136 -13.77 15.72 6.28
C HIS A 136 -13.20 17.08 6.72
N ARG A 137 -12.53 17.80 5.82
CA ARG A 137 -11.98 19.13 6.08
C ARG A 137 -13.05 20.10 6.54
N GLY A 138 -14.25 20.04 5.95
CA GLY A 138 -15.39 20.86 6.38
C GLY A 138 -15.97 20.51 7.76
N LYS A 139 -15.55 19.39 8.36
CA LYS A 139 -16.08 18.87 9.64
C LYS A 139 -15.05 18.88 10.77
N VAL A 140 -13.76 18.78 10.43
CA VAL A 140 -12.67 18.77 11.41
C VAL A 140 -12.49 20.15 12.01
N LYS A 141 -12.28 20.21 13.32
CA LYS A 141 -11.96 21.46 14.01
C LYS A 141 -10.45 21.64 14.05
N ILE A 142 -9.98 22.78 13.54
CA ILE A 142 -8.57 23.16 13.58
C ILE A 142 -8.37 24.21 14.68
N ILE A 143 -7.39 23.98 15.56
CA ILE A 143 -7.08 24.82 16.72
C ILE A 143 -5.65 25.33 16.54
N TYR A 144 -5.45 26.63 16.65
CA TYR A 144 -4.12 27.26 16.63
C TYR A 144 -3.72 27.66 18.04
N VAL A 145 -2.49 27.32 18.43
CA VAL A 145 -1.91 27.64 19.73
C VAL A 145 -0.58 28.35 19.52
N ASP A 146 -0.52 29.61 19.94
CA ASP A 146 0.72 30.39 19.98
C ASP A 146 1.55 29.95 21.20
N LEU A 147 2.81 29.56 20.96
CA LEU A 147 3.76 29.09 21.99
C LEU A 147 4.71 30.18 22.48
#